data_AF-A0A257UNK6-F1
#
_entry.id   AF-A0A257UNK6-F1
#
_cell.length_a   1.000
_cell.length_b   1.000
_cell.length_c   1.000
_cell.angle_alpha   90.00
_cell.angle_beta   90.00
_cell.angle_gamma   90.00
#
_symmetry.space_group_name_H-M   'P 1'
#
loop_
_entity.id
_entity.type
_entity.pdbx_description
1 polymer ?
#
loop_
_entity_poly.entity_id
_entity_poly.type
_entity_poly.pdbx_seq_one_letter_code
_entity_poly.pdbx_strand_id
1 'polypeptide(L)'
;RPNRGGGQAVKEVHRLICRGYTDVVDADLSGYFDSIPHPELMRSVARRVVDRHVLHLIKMWLRAPVEERDSDGKRRMSGGRKTTRGTPQGGGASPLLANIYMSRFLKHWRLTARDEAFRAHVISYADDFVILSRGCADEALAWTRSVMTKLGHTLKESKTSVKNARKEHFDFLGYTFGPQPYRKDGHWYLGASPSRKNVQRLKTKVSDLLSPGEMGPWPEVRNRLNSLLRGWSSYFDYGTRLQAYRAVDHHVYDRVRHFLVRRHNEPGCGTRRVSHEHVHGEGGVLQLRRLHIGSPPRTVR
;
A
#
# COMPACT_ATOMS: atom_id res chain seq x y z
N ARG A 1 -11.02 7.79 5.68
CA ARG A 1 -11.65 8.33 6.93
C ARG A 1 -10.91 9.61 7.29
N PRO A 2 -11.58 10.69 7.72
CA PRO A 2 -10.88 11.92 8.08
C PRO A 2 -9.84 11.66 9.17
N ASN A 3 -8.67 12.27 9.05
CA ASN A 3 -7.54 12.20 9.99
C ASN A 3 -6.96 10.79 10.26
N ARG A 4 -7.26 9.80 9.40
CA ARG A 4 -6.68 8.45 9.49
C ARG A 4 -6.07 8.03 8.16
N GLY A 5 -4.75 7.90 8.12
CA GLY A 5 -3.98 7.45 6.95
C GLY A 5 -3.41 6.03 7.13
N GLY A 6 -2.87 5.46 6.06
CA GLY A 6 -2.27 4.12 6.06
C GLY A 6 -1.13 3.97 7.08
N GLY A 7 -0.35 5.03 7.30
CA GLY A 7 0.72 5.04 8.30
C GLY A 7 0.24 4.78 9.74
N GLN A 8 -0.98 5.19 10.11
CA GLN A 8 -1.53 4.88 11.44
C GLN A 8 -1.88 3.39 11.57
N ALA A 9 -2.43 2.78 10.51
CA ALA A 9 -2.74 1.35 10.50
C ALA A 9 -1.44 0.53 10.61
N VAL A 10 -0.39 0.92 9.87
CA VAL A 10 0.94 0.30 9.95
C VAL A 10 1.54 0.39 11.36
N LYS A 11 1.44 1.56 12.00
CA LYS A 11 1.91 1.77 13.39
C LYS A 11 1.15 0.90 14.38
N GLU A 12 -0.17 0.76 14.22
CA GLU A 12 -0.97 -0.08 15.12
C GLU A 12 -0.67 -1.57 14.94
N VAL A 13 -0.49 -2.04 13.70
CA VAL A 13 -0.04 -3.42 13.43
C VAL A 13 1.29 -3.69 14.13
N HIS A 14 2.28 -2.82 13.96
CA HIS A 14 3.57 -2.98 14.62
C HIS A 14 3.44 -3.00 16.16
N ARG A 15 2.63 -2.09 16.72
CA ARG A 15 2.35 -2.05 18.16
C ARG A 15 1.75 -3.34 18.68
N LEU A 16 0.79 -3.92 17.96
CA LEU A 16 0.13 -5.17 18.35
C LEU A 16 1.09 -6.37 18.31
N ILE A 17 1.92 -6.45 17.28
CA ILE A 17 2.97 -7.47 17.17
C ILE A 17 3.93 -7.38 18.37
N CYS A 18 4.41 -6.18 18.71
CA CYS A 18 5.29 -5.97 19.87
C CYS A 18 4.61 -6.31 21.20
N ARG A 19 3.28 -6.15 21.29
CA ARG A 19 2.47 -6.59 22.43
C ARG A 19 2.26 -8.10 22.46
N GLY A 20 2.72 -8.86 21.46
CA GLY A 20 2.62 -10.31 21.41
C GLY A 20 1.41 -10.87 20.66
N TYR A 21 0.64 -10.03 19.95
CA TYR A 21 -0.36 -10.51 18.97
C TYR A 21 0.38 -10.89 17.69
N THR A 22 1.00 -12.06 17.69
CA THR A 22 1.95 -12.47 16.65
C THR A 22 1.39 -13.44 15.65
N ASP A 23 0.20 -14.00 15.90
CA ASP A 23 -0.46 -14.86 14.92
C ASP A 23 -1.31 -13.97 14.02
N VAL A 24 -0.94 -13.89 12.75
CA VAL A 24 -1.51 -12.95 11.80
C VAL A 24 -2.30 -13.71 10.75
N VAL A 25 -3.57 -13.36 10.61
CA VAL A 25 -4.39 -13.75 9.47
C VAL A 25 -4.23 -12.68 8.40
N ASP A 26 -3.47 -13.01 7.37
CA ASP A 26 -3.29 -12.23 6.15
C ASP A 26 -4.43 -12.61 5.21
N ALA A 27 -5.45 -11.75 5.05
CA ALA A 27 -6.67 -12.05 4.30
C ALA A 27 -6.82 -11.12 3.09
N ASP A 28 -6.77 -11.70 1.89
CA ASP A 28 -6.94 -10.95 0.63
C ASP A 28 -8.33 -11.25 0.05
N LEU A 29 -9.14 -10.20 -0.15
CA LEU A 29 -10.45 -10.29 -0.77
C LEU A 29 -10.29 -10.29 -2.30
N SER A 30 -10.86 -11.30 -2.96
CA SER A 30 -10.82 -11.37 -4.42
C SER A 30 -11.84 -10.42 -5.05
N GLY A 31 -11.36 -9.45 -5.84
CA GLY A 31 -12.23 -8.53 -6.59
C GLY A 31 -13.22 -7.82 -5.68
N TYR A 32 -12.74 -7.25 -4.56
CA TYR A 32 -13.61 -6.69 -3.53
C TYR A 32 -14.61 -5.69 -4.11
N PHE A 33 -14.12 -4.68 -4.84
CA PHE A 33 -14.96 -3.65 -5.42
C PHE A 33 -15.98 -4.19 -6.41
N ASP A 34 -15.67 -5.26 -7.14
CA ASP A 34 -16.53 -5.83 -8.20
C ASP A 34 -17.55 -6.83 -7.64
N SER A 35 -17.27 -7.39 -6.46
CA SER A 35 -18.11 -8.41 -5.83
C SER A 35 -19.21 -7.84 -4.92
N ILE A 36 -19.15 -6.55 -4.55
CA ILE A 36 -20.12 -5.92 -3.61
C ILE A 36 -21.56 -6.02 -4.16
N PRO A 37 -22.49 -6.71 -3.47
CA PRO A 37 -23.87 -6.78 -3.92
C PRO A 37 -24.61 -5.45 -3.73
N HIS A 38 -25.17 -4.89 -4.82
CA HIS A 38 -25.88 -3.60 -4.80
C HIS A 38 -27.05 -3.55 -3.80
N PRO A 39 -27.93 -4.56 -3.71
CA PRO A 39 -29.07 -4.50 -2.79
C PRO A 39 -28.62 -4.38 -1.33
N GLU A 40 -27.61 -5.15 -0.95
CA GLU A 40 -27.04 -5.17 0.39
C GLU A 40 -26.27 -3.89 0.73
N LEU A 41 -25.57 -3.32 -0.25
CA LEU A 41 -24.93 -2.01 -0.11
C LEU A 41 -25.97 -0.91 0.08
N MET A 42 -27.00 -0.86 -0.76
CA MET A 42 -28.07 0.14 -0.67
C MET A 42 -28.82 0.05 0.66
N ARG A 43 -29.10 -1.16 1.18
CA ARG A 43 -29.66 -1.31 2.53
C ARG A 43 -28.73 -0.73 3.60
N SER A 44 -27.42 -0.87 3.44
CA SER A 44 -26.44 -0.35 4.40
C SER A 44 -26.38 1.18 4.40
N VAL A 45 -26.51 1.80 3.23
CA VAL A 45 -26.60 3.26 3.07
C VAL A 45 -27.94 3.77 3.62
N ALA A 46 -29.05 3.12 3.29
CA ALA A 46 -30.40 3.51 3.69
C ALA A 46 -30.62 3.47 5.22
N ARG A 47 -29.82 2.72 5.98
CA ARG A 47 -29.83 2.75 7.45
C ARG A 47 -29.42 4.10 8.04
N ARG A 48 -28.71 4.93 7.29
CA ARG A 48 -28.25 6.26 7.74
C ARG A 48 -28.77 7.40 6.90
N VAL A 49 -29.02 7.17 5.60
CA VAL A 49 -29.52 8.17 4.67
C VAL A 49 -30.98 7.87 4.38
N VAL A 50 -31.87 8.77 4.79
CA VAL A 50 -33.33 8.65 4.57
C VAL A 50 -33.75 9.27 3.23
N ASP A 51 -32.99 10.24 2.71
CA ASP A 51 -33.31 10.97 1.49
C ASP A 51 -33.38 10.05 0.25
N ARG A 52 -34.59 9.94 -0.31
CA ARG A 52 -34.89 9.14 -1.49
C ARG A 52 -34.14 9.59 -2.74
N HIS A 53 -33.88 10.88 -2.90
CA HIS A 53 -33.20 11.44 -4.07
C HIS A 53 -31.72 11.07 -4.04
N VAL A 54 -31.08 11.20 -2.87
CA VAL A 54 -29.68 10.78 -2.68
C VAL A 54 -29.53 9.26 -2.88
N LEU A 55 -30.43 8.45 -2.31
CA LEU A 55 -30.42 7.01 -2.51
C LEU A 55 -30.62 6.62 -3.98
N HIS A 56 -31.49 7.33 -4.70
CA HIS A 56 -31.68 7.14 -6.13
C HIS A 56 -30.41 7.48 -6.93
N LEU A 57 -29.75 8.59 -6.59
CA LEU A 57 -28.52 9.04 -7.25
C LEU A 57 -27.37 8.03 -7.06
N ILE A 58 -27.18 7.53 -5.83
CA ILE A 58 -26.21 6.47 -5.55
C ILE A 58 -26.53 5.20 -6.35
N LYS A 59 -27.80 4.81 -6.43
CA LYS A 59 -28.23 3.66 -7.23
C LYS A 59 -27.96 3.85 -8.72
N MET A 60 -28.13 5.06 -9.25
CA MET A 60 -27.79 5.37 -10.64
C MET A 60 -26.27 5.27 -10.87
N TRP A 61 -25.45 5.80 -9.95
CA TRP A 61 -23.99 5.67 -10.02
C TRP A 61 -23.53 4.22 -10.00
N LEU A 62 -24.09 3.37 -9.13
CA LEU A 62 -23.74 1.95 -9.09
C LEU A 62 -24.10 1.19 -10.38
N ARG A 63 -25.07 1.69 -11.14
CA ARG A 63 -25.52 1.11 -12.42
C ARG A 63 -24.87 1.75 -13.63
N ALA A 64 -24.02 2.75 -13.43
CA ALA A 64 -23.32 3.39 -14.54
C ALA A 64 -22.38 2.36 -15.19
N PRO A 65 -22.39 2.24 -16.53
CA PRO A 65 -21.40 1.43 -17.22
C PRO A 65 -20.02 2.09 -17.08
N VAL A 66 -19.00 1.27 -16.84
CA VAL A 66 -17.59 1.66 -16.80
C VAL A 66 -16.89 0.94 -17.93
N GLU A 67 -16.14 1.67 -18.74
CA GLU A 67 -15.25 1.10 -19.74
C GLU A 67 -13.89 0.84 -19.07
N GLU A 68 -13.59 -0.41 -18.78
CA GLU A 68 -12.27 -0.87 -18.36
C GLU A 68 -11.48 -1.33 -19.59
N ARG A 69 -10.19 -1.01 -19.63
CA ARG A 69 -9.28 -1.60 -20.62
C ARG A 69 -8.52 -2.73 -19.93
N ASP A 70 -8.66 -3.94 -20.46
CA ASP A 70 -7.89 -5.09 -19.99
C ASP A 70 -6.39 -4.88 -20.28
N SER A 71 -5.52 -5.68 -19.65
CA SER A 71 -4.05 -5.60 -19.85
C SER A 71 -3.60 -5.78 -21.31
N ASP A 72 -4.45 -6.39 -22.14
CA ASP A 72 -4.24 -6.58 -23.59
C ASP A 72 -4.83 -5.45 -24.46
N GLY A 73 -5.25 -4.32 -23.85
CA GLY A 73 -5.83 -3.17 -24.55
C GLY A 73 -7.27 -3.37 -25.02
N LYS A 74 -7.88 -4.51 -24.71
CA LYS A 74 -9.27 -4.84 -25.06
C LYS A 74 -10.25 -4.07 -24.17
N ARG A 75 -11.22 -3.39 -24.79
CA ARG A 75 -12.29 -2.66 -24.07
C ARG A 75 -13.27 -3.66 -23.46
N ARG A 76 -13.42 -3.63 -22.15
CA ARG A 76 -14.44 -4.36 -21.39
C ARG A 76 -15.39 -3.35 -20.78
N MET A 77 -16.68 -3.53 -21.02
CA MET A 77 -17.70 -2.76 -20.33
C MET A 77 -18.08 -3.53 -19.06
N SER A 78 -17.67 -3.04 -17.89
CA SER A 78 -18.17 -3.48 -16.59
C SER A 78 -19.33 -2.57 -16.15
N GLY A 79 -20.27 -3.04 -15.33
CA GLY A 79 -21.42 -2.22 -14.90
C GLY A 79 -22.63 -2.24 -15.85
N GLY A 80 -23.49 -1.21 -15.78
CA GLY A 80 -24.73 -1.12 -16.56
C GLY A 80 -26.02 -1.53 -15.83
N ARG A 81 -27.19 -1.27 -16.45
CA ARG A 81 -28.53 -1.48 -15.83
C ARG A 81 -28.81 -2.90 -15.34
N LYS A 82 -28.20 -3.91 -15.98
CA LYS A 82 -28.36 -5.34 -15.62
C LYS A 82 -27.38 -5.80 -14.54
N THR A 83 -26.37 -5.01 -14.24
CA THR A 83 -25.38 -5.35 -13.22
C THR A 83 -25.96 -5.13 -11.83
N THR A 84 -25.87 -6.17 -11.00
CA THR A 84 -26.40 -6.19 -9.61
C THR A 84 -25.29 -6.21 -8.56
N ARG A 85 -24.03 -6.20 -9.01
CA ARG A 85 -22.83 -6.31 -8.17
C ARG A 85 -21.75 -5.35 -8.65
N GLY A 86 -20.89 -4.95 -7.74
CA GLY A 86 -19.73 -4.13 -8.02
C GLY A 86 -19.94 -2.64 -7.79
N THR A 87 -18.85 -1.93 -7.61
CA THR A 87 -18.82 -0.47 -7.55
C THR A 87 -17.88 0.03 -8.63
N PRO A 88 -18.25 1.06 -9.39
CA PRO A 88 -17.44 1.53 -10.52
C PRO A 88 -16.05 1.97 -10.01
N GLN A 89 -15.00 1.26 -10.43
CA GLN A 89 -13.62 1.59 -10.03
C GLN A 89 -13.19 2.88 -10.74
N GLY A 90 -12.94 3.94 -9.98
CA GLY A 90 -12.61 5.28 -10.51
C GLY A 90 -13.62 6.38 -10.15
N GLY A 91 -14.81 6.02 -9.66
CA GLY A 91 -15.74 6.99 -9.08
C GLY A 91 -15.26 7.46 -7.70
N GLY A 92 -15.21 8.77 -7.44
CA GLY A 92 -14.78 9.33 -6.15
C GLY A 92 -15.59 8.84 -4.94
N ALA A 93 -16.82 8.37 -5.16
CA ALA A 93 -17.69 7.79 -4.13
C ALA A 93 -17.43 6.30 -3.86
N SER A 94 -16.79 5.56 -4.77
CA SER A 94 -16.61 4.11 -4.65
C SER A 94 -15.80 3.68 -3.42
N PRO A 95 -14.68 4.35 -3.06
CA PRO A 95 -13.97 4.06 -1.81
C PRO A 95 -14.83 4.30 -0.55
N LEU A 96 -15.75 5.26 -0.58
CA LEU A 96 -16.65 5.52 0.54
C LEU A 96 -17.70 4.41 0.67
N LEU A 97 -18.32 4.02 -0.44
CA LEU A 97 -19.31 2.94 -0.48
C LEU A 97 -18.73 1.59 -0.05
N ALA A 98 -17.53 1.27 -0.54
CA ALA A 98 -16.73 0.13 -0.09
C ALA A 98 -16.54 0.14 1.44
N ASN A 99 -16.11 1.27 2.01
CA ASN A 99 -15.94 1.41 3.46
C ASN A 99 -17.25 1.26 4.24
N ILE A 100 -18.38 1.72 3.70
CA ILE A 100 -19.70 1.50 4.31
C ILE A 100 -20.02 0.01 4.33
N TYR A 101 -19.74 -0.70 3.24
CA TYR A 101 -19.98 -2.15 3.17
C TYR A 101 -19.10 -2.91 4.17
N MET A 102 -17.78 -2.65 4.18
CA MET A 102 -16.83 -3.26 5.11
C MET A 102 -17.16 -2.97 6.58
N SER A 103 -17.84 -1.85 6.87
CA SER A 103 -18.29 -1.55 8.24
C SER A 103 -19.26 -2.59 8.80
N ARG A 104 -19.97 -3.36 7.95
CA ARG A 104 -20.83 -4.47 8.40
C ARG A 104 -20.00 -5.58 9.06
N PHE A 105 -18.91 -5.98 8.41
CA PHE A 105 -17.99 -6.98 8.93
C PHE A 105 -17.41 -6.53 10.27
N LEU A 106 -16.87 -5.31 10.33
CA LEU A 106 -16.29 -4.75 11.56
C LEU A 106 -17.31 -4.60 12.69
N LYS A 107 -18.56 -4.23 12.36
CA LYS A 107 -19.64 -4.14 13.35
C LYS A 107 -20.04 -5.52 13.85
N HIS A 108 -20.13 -6.51 12.97
CA HIS A 108 -20.47 -7.88 13.37
C HIS A 108 -19.37 -8.51 14.25
N TRP A 109 -18.10 -8.24 13.93
CA TRP A 109 -16.96 -8.64 14.76
C TRP A 109 -17.09 -8.13 16.20
N ARG A 110 -17.36 -6.82 16.36
CA ARG A 110 -17.52 -6.18 17.68
C ARG A 110 -18.76 -6.67 18.43
N LEU A 111 -19.90 -6.76 17.75
CA LEU A 111 -21.16 -7.19 18.37
C LEU A 111 -21.12 -8.64 18.84
N THR A 112 -20.30 -9.48 18.22
CA THR A 112 -20.13 -10.88 18.63
C THR A 112 -18.91 -11.09 19.53
N ALA A 113 -18.37 -10.00 20.10
CA ALA A 113 -17.25 -10.00 21.06
C ALA A 113 -16.02 -10.80 20.60
N ARG A 114 -15.72 -10.79 19.29
CA ARG A 114 -14.62 -11.59 18.73
C ARG A 114 -13.24 -11.07 19.10
N ASP A 115 -13.14 -9.80 19.47
CA ASP A 115 -11.92 -9.23 20.03
C ASP A 115 -11.46 -10.00 21.28
N GLU A 116 -12.39 -10.33 22.17
CA GLU A 116 -12.14 -11.09 23.39
C GLU A 116 -12.09 -12.59 23.13
N ALA A 117 -13.08 -13.13 22.40
CA ALA A 117 -13.21 -14.56 22.15
C ALA A 117 -11.98 -15.15 21.43
N PHE A 118 -11.42 -14.43 20.46
CA PHE A 118 -10.23 -14.87 19.72
C PHE A 118 -8.95 -14.18 20.20
N ARG A 119 -9.02 -13.35 21.24
CA ARG A 119 -7.90 -12.50 21.70
C ARG A 119 -7.24 -11.82 20.51
N ALA A 120 -8.05 -11.18 19.67
CA ALA A 120 -7.67 -10.75 18.34
C ALA A 120 -8.04 -9.29 18.08
N HIS A 121 -7.28 -8.64 17.19
CA HIS A 121 -7.52 -7.27 16.77
C HIS A 121 -7.58 -7.21 15.25
N VAL A 122 -8.66 -6.65 14.72
CA VAL A 122 -8.82 -6.43 13.28
C VAL A 122 -8.31 -5.03 12.93
N ILE A 123 -7.29 -4.97 12.07
CA ILE A 123 -6.81 -3.73 11.47
C ILE A 123 -7.23 -3.71 10.01
N SER A 124 -8.17 -2.81 9.69
CA SER A 124 -8.70 -2.64 8.33
C SER A 124 -8.32 -1.30 7.73
N TYR A 125 -7.96 -1.29 6.45
CA TYR A 125 -7.77 -0.10 5.65
C TYR A 125 -8.34 -0.30 4.24
N ALA A 126 -9.45 0.38 3.96
CA ALA A 126 -10.26 0.15 2.76
C ALA A 126 -10.68 -1.33 2.63
N ASP A 127 -10.24 -2.00 1.58
CA ASP A 127 -10.49 -3.41 1.26
C ASP A 127 -9.45 -4.37 1.85
N ASP A 128 -8.28 -3.85 2.26
CA ASP A 128 -7.20 -4.62 2.88
C ASP A 128 -7.40 -4.70 4.40
N PHE A 129 -7.27 -5.88 4.99
CA PHE A 129 -7.35 -6.05 6.44
C PHE A 129 -6.50 -7.22 6.91
N VAL A 130 -5.96 -7.08 8.13
CA VAL A 130 -5.24 -8.14 8.84
C VAL A 130 -5.86 -8.35 10.21
N ILE A 131 -5.84 -9.59 10.68
CA ILE A 131 -6.30 -9.94 12.03
C ILE A 131 -5.09 -10.43 12.82
N LEU A 132 -4.76 -9.75 13.91
CA LEU A 132 -3.66 -10.13 14.79
C LEU A 132 -4.25 -10.77 16.06
N SER A 133 -3.99 -12.05 16.28
CA SER A 133 -4.47 -12.82 17.41
C SER A 133 -3.35 -13.36 18.30
N ARG A 134 -3.74 -13.93 19.45
CA ARG A 134 -2.87 -14.66 20.37
C ARG A 134 -3.36 -16.09 20.52
N GLY A 135 -2.93 -16.98 19.63
CA GLY A 135 -3.22 -18.41 19.67
C GLY A 135 -4.52 -18.85 19.01
N CYS A 136 -5.32 -17.94 18.45
CA CYS A 136 -6.65 -18.24 17.87
C CYS A 136 -6.76 -17.80 16.40
N ALA A 137 -5.65 -17.80 15.64
CA ALA A 137 -5.67 -17.32 14.26
C ALA A 137 -6.50 -18.19 13.32
N ASP A 138 -6.45 -19.51 13.47
CA ASP A 138 -7.25 -20.44 12.66
C ASP A 138 -8.75 -20.28 12.89
N GLU A 139 -9.16 -20.13 14.16
CA GLU A 139 -10.55 -19.85 14.52
C GLU A 139 -11.03 -18.51 13.96
N ALA A 140 -10.20 -17.47 14.09
CA ALA A 140 -10.49 -16.15 13.54
C ALA A 140 -10.59 -16.19 12.01
N LEU A 141 -9.75 -16.96 11.33
CA LEU A 141 -9.79 -17.16 9.88
C LEU A 141 -11.06 -17.91 9.47
N ALA A 142 -11.40 -19.02 10.13
CA ALA A 142 -12.60 -19.81 9.85
C ALA A 142 -13.87 -18.96 10.03
N TRP A 143 -13.95 -18.20 11.12
CA TRP A 143 -15.05 -17.27 11.38
C TRP A 143 -15.13 -16.19 10.29
N THR A 144 -13.99 -15.57 9.97
CA THR A 144 -13.91 -14.53 8.94
C THR A 144 -14.36 -15.06 7.58
N ARG A 145 -13.95 -16.27 7.21
CA ARG A 145 -14.39 -16.94 5.98
C ARG A 145 -15.91 -17.10 5.95
N SER A 146 -16.52 -17.62 7.02
CA SER A 146 -17.97 -17.78 7.11
C SER A 146 -18.72 -16.46 6.95
N VAL A 147 -18.23 -15.39 7.60
CA VAL A 147 -18.86 -14.07 7.55
C VAL A 147 -18.68 -13.40 6.18
N MET A 148 -17.49 -13.48 5.58
CA MET A 148 -17.25 -12.92 4.25
C MET A 148 -18.10 -13.61 3.18
N THR A 149 -18.25 -14.94 3.25
CA THR A 149 -19.16 -15.68 2.35
C THR A 149 -20.60 -15.19 2.49
N LYS A 150 -21.08 -14.96 3.73
CA LYS A 150 -22.42 -14.39 3.98
C LYS A 150 -22.58 -12.96 3.47
N LEU A 151 -21.49 -12.19 3.42
CA LEU A 151 -21.44 -10.86 2.81
C LEU A 151 -21.27 -10.92 1.27
N GLY A 152 -21.23 -12.12 0.68
CA GLY A 152 -21.10 -12.31 -0.75
C GLY A 152 -19.70 -12.09 -1.28
N HIS A 153 -18.67 -12.14 -0.42
CA HIS A 153 -17.27 -12.03 -0.80
C HIS A 153 -16.55 -13.37 -0.67
N THR A 154 -15.60 -13.61 -1.57
CA THR A 154 -14.76 -14.80 -1.56
C THR A 154 -13.33 -14.40 -1.18
N LEU A 155 -12.80 -15.06 -0.15
CA LEU A 155 -11.38 -14.94 0.22
C LEU A 155 -10.52 -15.65 -0.82
N LYS A 156 -9.40 -15.04 -1.21
CA LYS A 156 -8.46 -15.66 -2.13
C LYS A 156 -7.61 -16.67 -1.37
N GLU A 157 -7.94 -17.96 -1.46
CA GLU A 157 -7.25 -19.02 -0.69
C GLU A 157 -5.74 -19.06 -0.95
N SER A 158 -5.30 -18.79 -2.18
CA SER A 158 -3.88 -18.78 -2.54
C SER A 158 -3.06 -17.66 -1.90
N LYS A 159 -3.73 -16.63 -1.36
CA LYS A 159 -3.06 -15.54 -0.64
C LYS A 159 -3.43 -15.48 0.84
N THR A 160 -4.55 -16.07 1.21
CA THR A 160 -5.03 -16.05 2.58
C THR A 160 -4.25 -17.08 3.40
N SER A 161 -3.52 -16.64 4.40
CA SER A 161 -2.66 -17.53 5.20
C SER A 161 -2.56 -17.06 6.65
N VAL A 162 -2.40 -18.02 7.55
CA VAL A 162 -2.02 -17.78 8.94
C VAL A 162 -0.49 -17.77 9.00
N LYS A 163 0.09 -16.69 9.52
CA LYS A 163 1.54 -16.50 9.63
C LYS A 163 1.90 -16.17 11.07
N ASN A 164 3.06 -16.64 11.51
CA ASN A 164 3.60 -16.24 12.81
C ASN A 164 4.62 -15.11 12.64
N ALA A 165 4.26 -13.89 13.01
CA ALA A 165 5.10 -12.69 12.87
C ALA A 165 6.41 -12.74 13.68
N ARG A 166 6.61 -13.70 14.60
CA ARG A 166 7.91 -13.91 15.28
C ARG A 166 8.90 -14.69 14.44
N LYS A 167 8.41 -15.55 13.53
CA LYS A 167 9.24 -16.46 12.73
C LYS A 167 9.29 -16.04 11.27
N GLU A 168 8.18 -15.50 10.77
CA GLU A 168 7.95 -15.25 9.36
C GLU A 168 7.60 -13.78 9.11
N HIS A 169 7.65 -13.42 7.84
CA HIS A 169 7.34 -12.07 7.38
C HIS A 169 5.96 -12.03 6.73
N PHE A 170 5.24 -10.93 6.91
CA PHE A 170 4.00 -10.66 6.19
C PHE A 170 3.94 -9.21 5.70
N ASP A 171 3.18 -8.98 4.63
CA ASP A 171 3.05 -7.68 3.99
C ASP A 171 1.66 -7.09 4.30
N PHE A 172 1.60 -5.82 4.67
CA PHE A 172 0.34 -5.07 4.82
C PHE A 172 0.57 -3.60 4.49
N LEU A 173 -0.32 -3.01 3.67
CA LEU A 173 -0.24 -1.60 3.21
C LEU A 173 1.13 -1.17 2.65
N GLY A 174 1.82 -2.13 2.06
CA GLY A 174 3.13 -1.94 1.45
C GLY A 174 4.32 -1.95 2.41
N TYR A 175 4.09 -2.29 3.68
CA TYR A 175 5.11 -2.58 4.67
C TYR A 175 5.24 -4.09 4.86
N THR A 176 6.46 -4.56 5.09
CA THR A 176 6.77 -5.92 5.56
C THR A 176 7.04 -5.88 7.06
N PHE A 177 6.32 -6.71 7.81
CA PHE A 177 6.48 -6.91 9.25
C PHE A 177 7.11 -8.26 9.53
N GLY A 178 7.93 -8.35 10.57
CA GLY A 178 8.53 -9.62 10.99
C GLY A 178 9.84 -9.44 11.75
N PRO A 179 10.55 -10.55 12.06
CA PRO A 179 11.84 -10.51 12.71
C PRO A 179 12.90 -9.87 11.80
N GLN A 180 13.60 -8.86 12.32
CA GLN A 180 14.68 -8.15 11.64
C GLN A 180 15.90 -8.08 12.55
N PRO A 181 17.13 -8.23 12.00
CA PRO A 181 18.35 -8.06 12.79
C PRO A 181 18.64 -6.57 13.00
N TYR A 182 18.93 -6.19 14.24
CA TYR A 182 19.45 -4.87 14.56
C TYR A 182 20.92 -4.81 14.18
N ARG A 183 21.30 -3.83 13.37
CA ARG A 183 22.62 -3.82 12.73
C ARG A 183 23.79 -3.50 13.65
N LYS A 184 23.54 -2.84 14.79
CA LYS A 184 24.64 -2.42 15.67
C LYS A 184 25.17 -3.57 16.53
N ASP A 185 24.30 -4.47 16.94
CA ASP A 185 24.61 -5.52 17.93
C ASP A 185 24.11 -6.93 17.51
N GLY A 186 23.39 -7.04 16.39
CA GLY A 186 22.92 -8.30 15.83
C GLY A 186 21.66 -8.89 16.47
N HIS A 187 21.07 -8.24 17.48
CA HIS A 187 19.88 -8.81 18.13
C HIS A 187 18.65 -8.76 17.21
N TRP A 188 17.76 -9.75 17.33
CA TRP A 188 16.53 -9.80 16.55
C TRP A 188 15.42 -9.01 17.24
N TYR A 189 14.73 -8.17 16.48
CA TYR A 189 13.53 -7.46 16.94
C TYR A 189 12.42 -7.58 15.91
N LEU A 190 11.18 -7.43 16.36
CA LEU A 190 10.03 -7.34 15.47
C LEU A 190 10.01 -5.93 14.89
N GLY A 191 10.16 -5.82 13.57
CA GLY A 191 10.25 -4.55 12.89
C GLY A 191 9.25 -4.43 11.74
N ALA A 192 9.03 -3.18 11.31
CA ALA A 192 8.33 -2.85 10.08
C ALA A 192 9.31 -2.22 9.09
N SER A 193 9.25 -2.58 7.81
CA SER A 193 10.09 -1.98 6.76
C SER A 193 9.32 -1.86 5.44
N PRO A 194 9.71 -0.98 4.50
CA PRO A 194 9.07 -0.93 3.19
C PRO A 194 9.19 -2.26 2.45
N SER A 195 8.10 -2.76 1.88
CA SER A 195 8.11 -4.07 1.24
C SER A 195 8.95 -4.10 -0.03
N ARG A 196 9.58 -5.25 -0.31
CA ARG A 196 10.43 -5.43 -1.50
C ARG A 196 9.68 -5.09 -2.79
N LYS A 197 8.39 -5.43 -2.85
CA LYS A 197 7.49 -5.10 -3.97
C LYS A 197 7.35 -3.59 -4.18
N ASN A 198 7.21 -2.80 -3.11
CA ASN A 198 7.10 -1.34 -3.23
C ASN A 198 8.43 -0.67 -3.54
N VAL A 199 9.54 -1.18 -3.00
CA VAL A 199 10.88 -0.75 -3.40
C VAL A 199 11.09 -0.99 -4.89
N GLN A 200 10.74 -2.18 -5.39
CA GLN A 200 10.86 -2.50 -6.81
C GLN A 200 9.96 -1.63 -7.69
N ARG A 201 8.71 -1.39 -7.28
CA ARG A 201 7.80 -0.48 -7.98
C ARG A 201 8.37 0.93 -8.10
N LEU A 202 9.01 1.45 -7.04
CA LEU A 202 9.68 2.75 -7.11
C LEU A 202 10.85 2.72 -8.11
N LYS A 203 11.68 1.68 -8.06
CA LYS A 203 12.79 1.51 -9.01
C LYS A 203 12.31 1.48 -10.46
N THR A 204 11.20 0.80 -10.73
CA THR A 204 10.56 0.80 -12.05
C THR A 204 10.15 2.21 -12.45
N LYS A 205 9.38 2.92 -11.61
CA LYS A 205 8.97 4.32 -11.88
C LYS A 205 10.15 5.27 -12.14
N VAL A 206 11.23 5.12 -11.37
CA VAL A 206 12.47 5.88 -11.58
C VAL A 206 13.08 5.57 -12.95
N SER A 207 13.07 4.30 -13.35
CA SER A 207 13.59 3.88 -14.65
C SER A 207 12.74 4.40 -15.81
N ASP A 208 11.40 4.39 -15.66
CA ASP A 208 10.46 4.89 -16.66
C ASP A 208 10.61 6.42 -16.83
N LEU A 209 10.78 7.14 -15.72
CA LEU A 209 11.00 8.59 -15.72
C LEU A 209 12.35 8.98 -16.37
N LEU A 210 13.38 8.14 -16.21
CA LEU A 210 14.72 8.34 -16.78
C LEU A 210 14.91 7.50 -18.07
N SER A 211 13.82 7.26 -18.79
CA SER A 211 13.83 6.49 -20.03
C SER A 211 14.66 7.17 -21.13
N PRO A 212 15.17 6.41 -22.13
CA PRO A 212 15.95 6.98 -23.23
C PRO A 212 15.21 8.07 -24.03
N GLY A 213 13.87 8.01 -24.11
CA GLY A 213 13.05 8.95 -24.86
C GLY A 213 12.68 10.23 -24.11
N GLU A 214 13.10 10.39 -22.85
CA GLU A 214 12.85 11.61 -22.10
C GLU A 214 13.80 12.73 -22.59
N MET A 215 13.23 13.75 -23.22
CA MET A 215 13.96 14.89 -23.82
C MET A 215 13.85 16.19 -23.01
N GLY A 216 13.11 16.20 -21.89
CA GLY A 216 12.91 17.41 -21.08
C GLY A 216 14.20 17.97 -20.46
N PRO A 217 14.27 19.26 -20.15
CA PRO A 217 15.41 19.87 -19.46
C PRO A 217 15.75 19.16 -18.15
N TRP A 218 17.05 19.02 -17.84
CA TRP A 218 17.48 18.34 -16.60
C TRP A 218 16.80 18.87 -15.33
N PRO A 219 16.65 20.20 -15.11
CA PRO A 219 15.97 20.72 -13.93
C PRO A 219 14.53 20.21 -13.76
N GLU A 220 13.78 20.06 -14.84
CA GLU A 220 12.40 19.56 -14.80
C GLU A 220 12.36 18.06 -14.51
N VAL A 221 13.20 17.28 -15.19
CA VAL A 221 13.34 15.83 -14.95
C VAL A 221 13.74 15.57 -13.49
N ARG A 222 14.75 16.31 -13.00
CA ARG A 222 15.20 16.28 -11.61
C ARG A 222 14.08 16.63 -10.64
N ASN A 223 13.30 17.69 -10.91
CA ASN A 223 12.21 18.09 -10.03
C ASN A 223 11.12 17.02 -9.97
N ARG A 224 10.76 16.40 -11.10
CA ARG A 224 9.83 15.25 -11.15
C ARG A 224 10.37 14.05 -10.36
N LEU A 225 11.65 13.71 -10.54
CA LEU A 225 12.32 12.64 -9.79
C LEU A 225 12.32 12.93 -8.27
N ASN A 226 12.68 14.16 -7.88
CA ASN A 226 12.70 14.56 -6.47
C ASN A 226 11.32 14.53 -5.84
N SER A 227 10.27 14.96 -6.54
CA SER A 227 8.89 14.86 -6.05
C SER A 227 8.45 13.41 -5.85
N LEU A 228 8.81 12.51 -6.78
CA LEU A 228 8.57 11.06 -6.64
C LEU A 228 9.26 10.49 -5.39
N LEU A 229 10.56 10.78 -5.22
CA LEU A 229 11.35 10.30 -4.08
C LEU A 229 10.85 10.86 -2.76
N ARG A 230 10.49 12.16 -2.70
CA ARG A 230 9.89 12.79 -1.51
C ARG A 230 8.58 12.13 -1.13
N GLY A 231 7.65 11.98 -2.08
CA GLY A 231 6.35 11.35 -1.83
C GLY A 231 6.49 9.92 -1.30
N TRP A 232 7.41 9.14 -1.89
CA TRP A 232 7.70 7.80 -1.41
C TRP A 232 8.30 7.81 0.00
N SER A 233 9.28 8.68 0.27
CA SER A 233 9.91 8.79 1.59
C SER A 233 8.95 9.25 2.69
N SER A 234 7.98 10.10 2.34
CA SER A 234 6.96 10.59 3.27
C SER A 234 5.95 9.51 3.64
N TYR A 235 5.62 8.60 2.72
CA TYR A 235 4.76 7.46 3.02
C TYR A 235 5.52 6.36 3.78
N PHE A 236 6.79 6.14 3.41
CA PHE A 236 7.70 5.16 4.00
C PHE A 236 8.64 5.81 5.04
N ASP A 237 8.05 6.55 5.98
CA ASP A 237 8.77 7.28 7.03
C ASP A 237 8.96 6.44 8.32
N TYR A 238 8.23 5.33 8.45
CA TYR A 238 8.17 4.51 9.66
C TYR A 238 9.05 3.26 9.59
N GLY A 239 9.60 2.87 10.74
CA GLY A 239 10.35 1.62 10.92
C GLY A 239 11.73 1.60 10.26
N THR A 240 12.17 0.41 9.87
CA THR A 240 13.52 0.11 9.39
C THR A 240 13.66 0.41 7.91
N ARG A 241 13.99 1.67 7.62
CA ARG A 241 14.03 2.21 6.25
C ARG A 241 15.41 2.24 5.59
N LEU A 242 16.49 2.09 6.36
CA LEU A 242 17.86 2.29 5.86
C LEU A 242 18.24 1.38 4.68
N GLN A 243 17.88 0.09 4.71
CA GLN A 243 18.19 -0.84 3.61
C GLN A 243 17.39 -0.52 2.35
N ALA A 244 16.10 -0.26 2.50
CA ALA A 244 15.25 0.15 1.39
C ALA A 244 15.78 1.45 0.76
N TYR A 245 16.13 2.43 1.58
CA TYR A 245 16.67 3.71 1.11
C TYR A 245 18.02 3.55 0.40
N ARG A 246 18.93 2.72 0.94
CA ARG A 246 20.20 2.38 0.26
C ARG A 246 19.97 1.74 -1.10
N ALA A 247 19.05 0.78 -1.17
CA ALA A 247 18.74 0.07 -2.41
C ALA A 247 18.13 0.99 -3.47
N VAL A 248 17.33 1.98 -3.05
CA VAL A 248 16.75 3.01 -3.93
C VAL A 248 17.81 4.01 -4.36
N ASP A 249 18.59 4.57 -3.43
CA ASP A 249 19.64 5.55 -3.73
C ASP A 249 20.66 5.00 -4.73
N HIS A 250 21.09 3.74 -4.58
CA HIS A 250 21.99 3.09 -5.54
C HIS A 250 21.37 3.01 -6.94
N HIS A 251 20.09 2.61 -7.03
CA HIS A 251 19.39 2.51 -8.31
C HIS A 251 19.18 3.89 -8.95
N VAL A 252 18.83 4.90 -8.15
CA VAL A 252 18.68 6.29 -8.61
C VAL A 252 20.00 6.80 -9.16
N TYR A 253 21.10 6.61 -8.42
CA TYR A 253 22.43 7.00 -8.85
C TYR A 253 22.79 6.36 -10.20
N ASP A 254 22.65 5.04 -10.33
CA ASP A 254 22.98 4.34 -11.58
C ASP A 254 22.15 4.85 -12.76
N ARG A 255 20.85 5.08 -12.56
CA ARG A 255 19.96 5.56 -13.62
C ARG A 255 20.25 6.99 -14.01
N VAL A 256 20.49 7.88 -13.05
CA VAL A 256 20.86 9.28 -13.33
C VAL A 256 22.20 9.35 -14.04
N ARG A 257 23.20 8.58 -13.59
CA ARG A 257 24.51 8.49 -14.26
C ARG A 257 24.36 8.08 -15.71
N HIS A 258 23.66 6.98 -15.98
CA HIS A 258 23.44 6.52 -17.35
C HIS A 258 22.62 7.51 -18.19
N PHE A 259 21.71 8.27 -17.57
CA PHE A 259 20.93 9.29 -18.26
C PHE A 259 21.79 10.49 -18.68
N LEU A 260 22.62 11.01 -17.79
CA LEU A 260 23.49 12.16 -18.06
C LEU A 260 24.60 11.80 -19.06
N VAL A 261 25.29 10.67 -18.89
CA VAL A 261 26.35 10.21 -19.80
C VAL A 261 25.85 10.11 -21.24
N ARG A 262 24.63 9.58 -21.44
CA ARG A 262 24.01 9.50 -22.77
C ARG A 262 23.70 10.87 -23.36
N ARG A 263 23.18 11.81 -22.57
CA ARG A 263 22.84 13.16 -23.05
C ARG A 263 24.07 13.99 -23.40
N HIS A 264 25.17 13.80 -22.68
CA HIS A 264 26.43 14.48 -22.93
C HIS A 264 27.31 13.75 -23.96
N ASN A 265 26.81 12.66 -24.55
CA ASN A 265 27.51 11.82 -25.53
C ASN A 265 28.94 11.43 -25.10
N GLU A 266 29.12 11.11 -23.81
CA GLU A 266 30.44 10.83 -23.24
C GLU A 266 30.85 9.36 -23.46
N PRO A 267 32.13 9.09 -23.78
CA PRO A 267 32.62 7.72 -23.91
C PRO A 267 32.72 7.02 -22.54
N GLY A 268 32.20 5.79 -22.46
CA GLY A 268 32.31 4.91 -21.29
C GLY A 268 31.17 5.04 -20.27
N CYS A 269 31.41 4.57 -19.04
CA CYS A 269 30.39 4.54 -17.98
C CYS A 269 30.28 5.86 -17.18
N GLY A 270 31.18 6.84 -17.38
CA GLY A 270 31.12 8.16 -16.70
C GLY A 270 31.24 8.14 -15.17
N THR A 271 31.68 7.04 -14.56
CA THR A 271 31.77 6.85 -13.09
C THR A 271 32.73 7.82 -12.39
N ARG A 272 33.71 8.38 -13.11
CA ARG A 272 34.67 9.37 -12.57
C ARG A 272 34.13 10.81 -12.59
N ARG A 273 33.26 11.17 -13.54
CA ARG A 273 32.71 12.54 -13.69
C ARG A 273 31.36 12.69 -13.01
N VAL A 274 30.45 11.73 -13.23
CA VAL A 274 29.13 11.72 -12.59
C VAL A 274 29.23 10.89 -11.31
N SER A 275 30.00 11.40 -10.35
CA SER A 275 30.19 10.77 -9.05
C SER A 275 28.91 10.85 -8.20
N HIS A 276 28.86 10.05 -7.14
CA HIS A 276 27.74 10.09 -6.19
C HIS A 276 27.58 11.48 -5.55
N GLU A 277 28.67 12.23 -5.40
CA GLU A 277 28.65 13.61 -4.89
C GLU A 277 28.15 14.60 -5.93
N HIS A 278 28.51 14.41 -7.20
CA HIS A 278 28.02 15.25 -8.28
C HIS A 278 26.50 15.08 -8.48
N VAL A 279 25.98 13.85 -8.48
CA VAL A 279 24.53 13.59 -8.67
C VAL A 279 23.68 14.18 -7.54
N HIS A 280 24.11 14.01 -6.29
CA HIS A 280 23.35 14.43 -5.12
C HIS A 280 23.69 15.84 -4.60
N GLY A 281 24.78 16.42 -5.09
CA GLY A 281 25.20 17.81 -4.84
C GLY A 281 24.75 18.73 -5.96
N GLU A 282 25.60 18.93 -6.97
CA GLU A 282 25.38 19.83 -8.11
C GLU A 282 24.18 19.40 -8.97
N GLY A 283 24.01 18.09 -9.18
CA GLY A 283 22.88 17.50 -9.87
C GLY A 283 21.55 17.64 -9.13
N GLY A 284 21.58 17.99 -7.83
CA GLY A 284 20.42 18.31 -7.01
C GLY A 284 19.43 17.16 -6.81
N VAL A 285 19.84 15.91 -7.05
CA VAL A 285 18.99 14.74 -6.84
C VAL A 285 18.92 14.39 -5.36
N LEU A 286 17.71 14.17 -4.85
CA LEU A 286 17.47 13.84 -3.46
C LEU A 286 18.13 12.51 -3.07
N GLN A 287 18.88 12.50 -1.96
CA GLN A 287 19.42 11.29 -1.36
C GLN A 287 18.55 10.86 -0.17
N LEU A 288 17.86 9.72 -0.29
CA LEU A 288 16.95 9.24 0.75
C LEU A 288 17.67 8.94 2.06
N ARG A 289 18.90 8.43 2.00
CA ARG A 289 19.73 8.22 3.21
C ARG A 289 19.96 9.49 4.02
N ARG A 290 20.08 10.66 3.39
CA ARG A 290 20.25 11.94 4.12
C ARG A 290 18.98 12.35 4.86
N LEU A 291 17.81 12.03 4.31
CA LEU A 291 16.53 12.20 5.01
C LEU A 291 16.34 11.25 6.19
N HIS A 292 17.07 10.13 6.20
CA HIS A 292 17.04 9.18 7.32
C HIS A 292 17.88 9.63 8.52
N ILE A 293 19.06 10.16 8.24
CA ILE A 293 20.10 10.48 9.24
C ILE A 293 19.95 11.93 9.76
N GLY A 294 19.16 12.77 9.06
CA GLY A 294 19.23 14.22 9.20
C GLY A 294 20.42 14.76 8.39
N SER A 295 20.39 16.05 8.05
CA SER A 295 21.56 16.69 7.43
C SER A 295 22.77 16.48 8.35
N PRO A 296 23.93 16.05 7.84
CA PRO A 296 25.15 16.08 8.65
C PRO A 296 25.37 17.51 9.15
N PRO A 297 25.91 17.71 10.37
CA PRO A 297 26.29 19.03 10.82
C PRO A 297 27.19 19.64 9.74
N ARG A 298 26.83 20.82 9.23
CA ARG A 298 27.68 21.56 8.30
C ARG A 298 29.01 21.75 9.02
N THR A 299 30.04 21.03 8.60
CA THR A 299 31.41 21.37 8.94
C THR A 299 31.67 22.73 8.31
N VAL A 300 31.57 23.77 9.14
CA VAL A 300 32.09 25.09 8.84
C VAL A 300 33.58 24.89 8.62
N ARG A 301 34.04 25.05 7.38
CA ARG A 301 35.44 25.35 7.08
C ARG A 301 35.59 26.85 7.09
#